data_AF-A0A1Q7ZHT0-F1
#
_entry.id   AF-A0A1Q7ZHT0-F1
#
_cell.length_a   1.000
_cell.length_b   1.000
_cell.length_c   1.000
_cell.angle_alpha   90.00
_cell.angle_beta   90.00
_cell.angle_gamma   90.00
#
_symmetry.space_group_name_H-M   'P 1'
#
loop_
_entity.id
_entity.type
_entity.pdbx_description
1 polymer ?
#
loop_
_entity_poly.entity_id
_entity_poly.type
_entity_poly.pdbx_seq_one_letter_code
_entity_poly.pdbx_strand_id
1 'polypeptide(L)'
;MKYTQSTIDRLEKILEEAGYVFRYERGTFQSGYCILEQRKVVVLNKFLQLEGRINTLLDLIPLLAIKVDTLSTETKRTYEEVMTRYAAEQK
;
A
#
# COMPACT_ATOMS: atom_id res chain seq x y z
N MET A 1 -4.10 -5.13 -12.06
CA MET A 1 -4.81 -5.81 -10.94
C MET A 1 -6.31 -5.52 -11.02
N LYS A 2 -7.17 -6.43 -10.56
CA LYS A 2 -8.62 -6.19 -10.48
C LYS A 2 -8.97 -5.45 -9.18
N TYR A 3 -9.97 -4.59 -9.23
CA TYR A 3 -10.52 -3.91 -8.05
C TYR A 3 -11.40 -4.86 -7.24
N THR A 4 -10.77 -5.68 -6.39
CA THR A 4 -11.42 -6.67 -5.52
C THR A 4 -10.92 -6.54 -4.09
N GLN A 5 -11.69 -7.02 -3.11
CA GLN A 5 -11.26 -7.07 -1.71
C GLN A 5 -9.95 -7.88 -1.56
N SER A 6 -9.83 -8.99 -2.30
CA SER A 6 -8.60 -9.79 -2.32
C SER A 6 -7.36 -9.04 -2.84
N THR A 7 -7.53 -7.98 -3.61
CA THR A 7 -6.41 -7.12 -4.01
C THR A 7 -6.01 -6.21 -2.84
N ILE A 8 -6.97 -5.65 -2.10
CA ILE A 8 -6.68 -4.89 -0.88
C ILE A 8 -5.93 -5.76 0.12
N ASP A 9 -6.42 -6.97 0.41
CA ASP A 9 -5.82 -7.85 1.41
C ASP A 9 -4.35 -8.19 1.06
N ARG A 10 -4.05 -8.40 -0.23
CA ARG A 10 -2.68 -8.63 -0.71
C ARG A 10 -1.79 -7.39 -0.57
N LEU A 11 -2.32 -6.19 -0.82
CA LEU A 11 -1.58 -4.94 -0.66
C LEU A 11 -1.33 -4.61 0.82
N GLU A 12 -2.31 -4.85 1.70
CA GLU A 12 -2.16 -4.69 3.15
C GLU A 12 -1.13 -5.67 3.72
N LYS A 13 -1.09 -6.91 3.21
CA LYS A 13 -0.10 -7.92 3.61
C LYS A 13 1.35 -7.48 3.33
N ILE A 14 1.59 -6.71 2.26
CA ILE A 14 2.90 -6.09 2.01
C ILE A 14 3.30 -5.17 3.17
N LEU A 15 2.38 -4.32 3.62
CA LEU A 15 2.63 -3.38 4.71
C LEU A 15 2.89 -4.12 6.02
N GLU A 16 2.09 -5.14 6.32
CA GLU A 16 2.24 -5.97 7.52
C GLU A 16 3.61 -6.68 7.55
N GLU A 17 3.98 -7.40 6.49
CA GLU A 17 5.26 -8.12 6.40
C GLU A 17 6.48 -7.17 6.32
N ALA A 18 6.28 -5.94 5.86
CA ALA A 18 7.31 -4.89 5.90
C ALA A 18 7.45 -4.24 7.29
N GLY A 19 6.59 -4.61 8.25
CA GLY A 19 6.58 -4.12 9.62
C GLY A 19 5.95 -2.74 9.77
N TYR A 20 5.05 -2.35 8.87
CA TYR A 20 4.25 -1.14 9.01
C TYR A 20 2.96 -1.42 9.77
N VAL A 21 2.60 -0.50 10.66
CA VAL A 21 1.28 -0.49 11.30
C VAL A 21 0.32 0.21 10.36
N PHE A 22 -0.58 -0.54 9.74
CA PHE A 22 -1.61 -0.02 8.84
C PHE A 22 -2.92 0.25 9.59
N ARG A 23 -3.54 1.42 9.39
CA ARG A 23 -4.80 1.80 10.04
C ARG A 23 -5.73 2.57 9.11
N TYR A 24 -7.03 2.34 9.31
CA TYR A 24 -8.09 3.13 8.70
C TYR A 24 -8.59 4.19 9.66
N GLU A 25 -8.48 5.47 9.30
CA GLU A 25 -8.90 6.58 10.18
C GLU A 25 -9.78 7.59 9.46
N ARG A 26 -10.47 8.41 10.27
CA ARG A 26 -11.15 9.61 9.77
C ARG A 26 -10.11 10.70 9.56
N GLY A 27 -9.83 11.05 8.32
CA GLY A 27 -8.92 12.13 7.98
C GLY A 27 -9.17 12.65 6.57
N THR A 28 -8.93 13.94 6.37
CA THR A 28 -8.97 14.58 5.04
C THR A 28 -7.53 14.80 4.57
N PHE A 29 -6.92 13.74 4.05
CA PHE A 29 -5.60 13.82 3.43
C PHE A 29 -5.78 14.13 1.94
N GLN A 30 -5.05 15.11 1.40
CA GLN A 30 -5.13 15.45 -0.03
C GLN A 30 -4.81 14.25 -0.94
N SER A 31 -3.86 13.41 -0.52
CA SER A 31 -3.46 12.17 -1.21
C SER A 31 -4.27 10.94 -0.80
N GLY A 32 -5.23 11.05 0.12
CA GLY A 32 -5.98 9.91 0.66
C GLY A 32 -5.25 9.08 1.74
N TYR A 33 -3.97 9.38 2.03
CA TYR A 33 -3.17 8.69 3.05
C TYR A 33 -2.24 9.62 3.84
N CYS A 34 -1.71 9.11 4.95
CA CYS A 34 -0.64 9.73 5.73
C CYS A 34 0.39 8.67 6.13
N ILE A 35 1.68 9.02 6.07
CA ILE A 35 2.80 8.16 6.48
C ILE A 35 3.50 8.82 7.66
N LEU A 36 3.69 8.08 8.75
CA LEU A 36 4.56 8.44 9.86
C LEU A 36 5.82 7.56 9.79
N GLU A 37 6.80 7.99 8.99
CA GLU A 37 8.00 7.20 8.66
C GLU A 37 8.75 6.71 9.91
N GLN A 38 9.01 7.60 10.88
CA GLN A 38 9.73 7.26 12.11
C GLN A 38 9.04 6.16 12.93
N ARG A 39 7.71 6.08 12.86
CA ARG A 39 6.91 5.10 13.61
C ARG A 39 6.49 3.92 12.74
N LYS A 40 6.85 3.90 11.46
CA LYS A 40 6.32 2.98 10.45
C LYS A 40 4.81 2.84 10.51
N VAL A 41 4.08 3.95 10.65
CA VAL A 41 2.61 3.92 10.64
C VAL A 41 2.12 4.46 9.30
N VAL A 42 1.20 3.72 8.69
CA VAL A 42 0.45 4.15 7.51
C VAL A 42 -1.00 4.31 7.91
N VAL A 43 -1.57 5.45 7.57
CA VAL A 43 -2.98 5.75 7.79
C VAL A 43 -3.67 5.97 6.46
N LEU A 44 -4.72 5.21 6.18
CA LEU A 44 -5.58 5.41 5.02
C LEU A 44 -6.89 6.07 5.44
N ASN A 45 -7.41 6.97 4.60
CA ASN A 45 -8.74 7.52 4.83
C ASN A 45 -9.81 6.42 4.68
N LYS A 46 -10.56 6.17 5.76
CA LYS A 46 -11.58 5.11 5.80
C LYS A 46 -12.77 5.32 4.86
N PHE A 47 -13.00 6.56 4.41
CA PHE A 47 -14.11 6.91 3.52
C PHE A 47 -13.81 6.63 2.04
N LEU A 48 -12.58 6.25 1.70
CA LEU A 48 -12.26 5.82 0.33
C LEU A 48 -13.06 4.56 -0.01
N GLN A 49 -13.64 4.56 -1.20
CA GLN A 49 -14.26 3.38 -1.79
C GLN A 49 -13.19 2.38 -2.25
N LEU A 50 -13.60 1.15 -2.58
CA LEU A 50 -12.70 0.04 -2.91
C LEU A 50 -11.64 0.40 -3.96
N GLU A 51 -12.04 1.02 -5.07
CA GLU A 51 -11.13 1.46 -6.13
C GLU A 51 -10.15 2.53 -5.63
N GLY A 52 -10.66 3.53 -4.91
CA GLY A 52 -9.85 4.58 -4.31
C GLY A 52 -8.81 4.03 -3.32
N ARG A 53 -9.19 3.05 -2.49
CA ARG A 53 -8.26 2.38 -1.56
C ARG A 53 -7.13 1.69 -2.31
N ILE A 54 -7.46 0.93 -3.35
CA ILE A 54 -6.47 0.20 -4.14
C ILE A 54 -5.50 1.17 -4.81
N ASN A 55 -6.00 2.20 -5.50
CA ASN A 55 -5.14 3.18 -6.17
C ASN A 55 -4.23 3.89 -5.16
N THR A 56 -4.81 4.30 -4.02
CA THR A 56 -4.04 4.94 -2.95
C THR A 56 -2.93 4.01 -2.41
N LEU A 57 -3.21 2.72 -2.24
CA LEU A 57 -2.21 1.73 -1.81
C LEU A 57 -1.13 1.50 -2.88
N LEU A 58 -1.51 1.46 -4.16
CA LEU A 58 -0.58 1.32 -5.29
C LEU A 58 0.38 2.51 -5.40
N ASP A 59 -0.10 3.71 -5.13
CA ASP A 59 0.73 4.93 -5.12
C ASP A 59 1.61 5.01 -3.86
N LEU A 60 1.07 4.56 -2.72
CA LEU A 60 1.74 4.63 -1.43
C LEU A 60 2.89 3.64 -1.30
N ILE A 61 2.66 2.37 -1.63
CA ILE A 61 3.60 1.26 -1.35
C ILE A 61 5.01 1.53 -1.92
N PRO A 62 5.17 2.04 -3.17
CA PRO A 62 6.47 2.38 -3.74
C PRO A 62 7.24 3.47 -2.99
N LEU A 63 6.55 4.31 -2.20
CA LEU A 63 7.17 5.39 -1.43
C LEU A 63 7.73 4.91 -0.08
N LEU A 64 7.40 3.68 0.33
CA LEU A 64 7.80 3.13 1.62
C LEU A 64 9.17 2.46 1.53
N ALA A 65 9.97 2.61 2.58
CA ALA A 65 11.22 1.86 2.72
C ALA A 65 10.91 0.42 3.14
N ILE A 66 10.73 -0.46 2.14
CA ILE A 66 10.42 -1.89 2.31
C ILE A 66 11.66 -2.73 1.99
N LYS A 67 12.05 -3.60 2.92
CA LYS A 67 13.11 -4.58 2.70
C LYS A 67 12.51 -5.84 2.10
N VAL A 68 12.79 -6.12 0.82
CA VAL A 68 12.23 -7.28 0.10
C VAL A 68 12.56 -8.60 0.80
N ASP A 69 13.64 -8.68 1.56
CA ASP A 69 14.03 -9.88 2.32
C ASP A 69 13.06 -10.23 3.46
N THR A 70 12.28 -9.28 3.98
CA THR A 70 11.30 -9.54 5.04
C THR A 70 9.98 -10.08 4.52
N LEU A 71 9.77 -10.04 3.20
CA LEU A 71 8.52 -10.47 2.57
C LEU A 71 8.55 -11.97 2.27
N SER A 72 7.39 -12.63 2.35
CA SER A 72 7.17 -13.99 1.87
C SER A 72 7.19 -14.06 0.34
N THR A 73 7.40 -15.25 -0.23
CA THR A 73 7.47 -15.42 -1.70
C THR A 73 6.22 -14.91 -2.43
N GLU A 74 5.05 -15.08 -1.84
CA GLU A 74 3.78 -14.60 -2.39
C GLU A 74 3.70 -13.06 -2.36
N THR A 75 4.06 -12.47 -1.22
CA THR A 75 4.03 -11.02 -1.02
C THR A 75 5.08 -10.31 -1.87
N LYS A 76 6.27 -10.91 -2.05
CA LYS A 76 7.31 -10.41 -2.97
C LYS A 76 6.79 -10.24 -4.39
N ARG A 77 6.09 -11.26 -4.93
CA ARG A 77 5.49 -11.18 -6.28
C ARG A 77 4.51 -10.02 -6.39
N THR A 78 3.65 -9.88 -5.38
CA THR A 78 2.68 -8.77 -5.34
C THR A 78 3.40 -7.42 -5.28
N TYR A 79 4.45 -7.29 -4.46
CA TYR A 79 5.26 -6.08 -4.37
C TYR A 79 5.96 -5.73 -5.70
N GLU A 80 6.56 -6.71 -6.37
CA GLU A 80 7.20 -6.53 -7.69
C GLU A 80 6.19 -6.09 -8.76
N GLU A 81 4.97 -6.65 -8.76
CA GLU A 81 3.88 -6.21 -9.63
C GLU A 81 3.51 -4.74 -9.40
N VAL A 82 3.43 -4.32 -8.12
CA VAL A 82 3.15 -2.93 -7.74
C VAL A 82 4.25 -2.00 -8.23
N MET A 83 5.53 -2.33 -7.98
CA MET A 83 6.67 -1.53 -8.42
C MET A 83 6.76 -1.40 -9.93
N THR A 84 6.49 -2.49 -10.66
CA THR A 84 6.47 -2.50 -12.13
C THR A 84 5.39 -1.57 -12.67
N ARG A 85 4.19 -1.62 -12.08
CA ARG A 85 3.08 -0.77 -12.47
C ARG A 85 3.35 0.71 -12.19
N TYR A 86 3.85 1.02 -11.00
CA TYR A 86 4.21 2.39 -10.63
C TYR A 86 5.26 2.97 -11.59
N ALA A 87 6.28 2.19 -11.96
CA ALA A 87 7.28 2.62 -12.94
C ALA A 87 6.72 2.83 -14.36
N ALA A 88 5.64 2.14 -14.74
CA ALA A 88 4.99 2.30 -16.03
C ALA A 88 4.09 3.53 -16.11
N GLU A 89 3.44 3.91 -15.00
CA GLU A 89 2.55 5.07 -14.91
C GLU A 89 3.32 6.41 -14.83
N GLN A 90 4.62 6.37 -14.51
CA GLN A 90 5.51 7.54 -14.44
C GLN A 90 6.28 7.82 -15.76
N LYS A 91 6.04 7.02 -16.81
CA LYS A 91 6.61 7.22 -18.15
C LYS A 91 5.62 7.90 -19.08
#